data_AF-A0A7K9T6E5-F1
#
_entry.id   AF-A0A7K9T6E5-F1
#
_cell.length_a   1.000
_cell.length_b   1.000
_cell.length_c   1.000
_cell.angle_alpha   90.00
_cell.angle_beta   90.00
_cell.angle_gamma   90.00
#
_symmetry.space_group_name_H-M   'P 1'
#
loop_
_entity.id
_entity.type
_entity.pdbx_description
1 polymer ?
#
loop_
_entity_poly.entity_id
_entity_poly.type
_entity_poly.pdbx_seq_one_letter_code
_entity_poly.pdbx_strand_id
1 'polypeptide(L)'
;LKQRWIQQPKVVQKPLEGLTVFTDAGKQQKKAACTWQEGSSWKSHTMDGDVHDSLQTLELTAVAWALTRWHDQALNIVSDSLYVVGIVQRIEDVLIKPPINQRLCQL
;
A
#
# COMPACT_ATOMS: atom_id res chain seq x y z
N LEU A 1 7.86 -32.73 -14.23
CA LEU A 1 7.40 -31.36 -14.53
C LEU A 1 8.31 -30.39 -13.78
N LYS A 2 9.16 -29.62 -14.46
CA LYS A 2 10.03 -28.62 -13.81
C LYS A 2 9.14 -27.45 -13.36
N GLN A 3 8.85 -27.34 -12.07
CA GLN A 3 8.26 -26.13 -11.49
C GLN A 3 9.28 -24.99 -11.65
N ARG A 4 8.98 -24.06 -12.56
CA ARG A 4 9.72 -22.80 -12.66
C ARG A 4 9.13 -21.86 -11.62
N TRP A 5 9.85 -21.66 -10.52
CA TRP A 5 9.59 -20.57 -9.60
C TRP A 5 9.91 -19.27 -10.32
N ILE A 6 8.88 -18.53 -10.72
CA ILE A 6 9.03 -17.18 -11.26
C ILE A 6 8.83 -16.24 -10.08
N GLN A 7 9.87 -15.50 -9.72
CA GLN A 7 9.74 -14.40 -8.78
C GLN A 7 8.90 -13.32 -9.44
N GLN A 8 7.61 -13.25 -9.10
CA GLN A 8 6.77 -12.14 -9.52
C GLN A 8 6.97 -10.97 -8.55
N PRO A 9 7.24 -9.75 -9.04
CA PRO A 9 7.24 -8.57 -8.21
C PRO A 9 5.86 -8.39 -7.57
N LYS A 10 5.83 -7.99 -6.30
CA LYS A 10 4.56 -7.81 -5.57
C LYS A 10 3.88 -6.50 -5.95
N VAL A 11 4.65 -5.54 -6.47
CA VAL A 11 4.16 -4.27 -6.99
C VAL A 11 4.39 -4.20 -8.50
N VAL A 12 3.41 -3.67 -9.23
CA VAL A 12 3.51 -3.40 -10.66
C VAL A 12 3.11 -1.96 -10.95
N GLN A 13 3.73 -1.35 -11.96
CA GLN A 13 3.47 0.04 -12.36
C GLN A 13 2.22 0.22 -13.24
N LYS A 14 1.54 -0.89 -13.59
CA LYS A 14 0.32 -0.88 -14.39
C LYS A 14 -0.88 -1.29 -13.53
N PRO A 15 -2.08 -0.74 -13.79
CA PRO A 15 -3.28 -1.21 -13.11
C PRO A 15 -3.49 -2.71 -13.30
N LEU A 16 -3.88 -3.37 -12.22
CA LEU A 16 -4.30 -4.76 -12.18
C LEU A 16 -5.80 -4.88 -12.45
N GLU A 17 -6.22 -6.03 -12.96
CA GLU A 17 -7.62 -6.42 -12.92
C GLU A 17 -7.97 -6.79 -11.48
N GLY A 18 -8.60 -5.86 -10.74
CA GLY A 18 -8.83 -6.00 -9.31
C GLY A 18 -9.46 -4.78 -8.66
N LEU A 19 -9.55 -4.80 -7.33
CA LEU A 19 -10.13 -3.70 -6.56
C LEU A 19 -9.29 -2.43 -6.73
N THR A 20 -9.95 -1.29 -6.91
CA THR A 20 -9.29 0.03 -6.91
C THR A 20 -9.75 0.84 -5.71
N VAL A 21 -8.78 1.30 -4.92
CA VAL A 21 -8.99 2.12 -3.73
C VAL A 21 -8.32 3.47 -3.95
N PHE A 22 -9.08 4.54 -3.71
CA PHE A 22 -8.60 5.91 -3.72
C PHE A 22 -8.31 6.34 -2.28
N THR A 23 -7.14 6.89 -2.04
CA THR A 23 -6.70 7.35 -0.72
C THR A 23 -6.50 8.85 -0.72
N ASP A 24 -6.86 9.50 0.39
CA ASP A 24 -6.66 10.95 0.61
C ASP A 24 -6.56 11.22 2.12
N ALA A 25 -6.00 12.36 2.50
CA ALA A 25 -5.98 12.82 3.87
C ALA A 25 -6.19 14.33 4.02
N GLY A 26 -6.95 14.71 5.06
CA GLY A 26 -7.20 16.09 5.44
C GLY A 26 -6.37 16.50 6.65
N LYS A 27 -5.37 17.38 6.47
CA LYS A 27 -4.55 17.90 7.59
C LYS A 27 -5.37 18.67 8.64
N GLN A 28 -6.29 19.52 8.20
CA GLN A 28 -7.13 20.31 9.11
C GLN A 28 -8.13 19.45 9.86
N GLN A 29 -8.73 18.48 9.17
CA GLN A 29 -9.69 17.55 9.75
C GLN A 29 -9.04 16.44 10.55
N LYS A 30 -7.71 16.26 10.42
CA LYS A 30 -6.93 15.17 11.01
C LYS A 30 -7.53 13.82 10.69
N LYS A 31 -7.84 13.59 9.43
CA LYS A 31 -8.46 12.36 8.95
C LYS A 31 -7.73 11.81 7.75
N ALA A 32 -7.63 10.50 7.71
CA ALA A 32 -7.26 9.73 6.54
C ALA A 32 -8.52 9.05 5.99
N ALA A 33 -8.62 8.90 4.67
CA ALA A 33 -9.78 8.33 4.02
C ALA A 33 -9.37 7.34 2.93
N CYS A 34 -10.20 6.31 2.76
CA CYS A 34 -10.13 5.37 1.66
C CYS A 34 -11.52 5.22 1.06
N THR A 35 -11.63 5.29 -0.25
CA THR A 35 -12.90 5.13 -0.99
C THR A 35 -12.71 4.09 -2.09
N TRP A 36 -13.67 3.17 -2.24
CA TRP A 36 -13.61 2.11 -3.24
C TRP A 36 -15.01 1.76 -3.73
N GLN A 37 -15.07 1.08 -4.88
CA GLN A 37 -16.32 0.59 -5.43
C GLN A 37 -16.51 -0.89 -5.09
N GLU A 38 -17.70 -1.25 -4.60
CA GLU A 38 -18.12 -2.62 -4.34
C GLU A 38 -19.43 -2.87 -5.09
N GLY A 39 -19.36 -3.66 -6.17
CA GLY A 39 -20.47 -3.82 -7.11
C GLY A 39 -20.84 -2.48 -7.75
N SER A 40 -22.10 -2.06 -7.60
CA SER A 40 -22.59 -0.77 -8.09
C SER A 40 -22.52 0.37 -7.06
N SER A 41 -22.02 0.10 -5.85
CA SER A 41 -22.05 1.05 -4.73
C SER A 41 -20.66 1.53 -4.35
N TRP A 42 -20.54 2.83 -4.06
CA TRP A 42 -19.34 3.40 -3.46
C TRP A 42 -19.34 3.17 -1.95
N LYS A 43 -18.18 2.78 -1.42
CA LYS A 43 -17.90 2.59 0.01
C LYS A 43 -16.76 3.51 0.40
N SER A 44 -16.77 3.98 1.64
CA SER A 44 -15.67 4.74 2.21
C SER A 44 -15.37 4.30 3.64
N HIS A 45 -14.12 4.51 4.03
CA HIS A 45 -13.64 4.34 5.40
C HIS A 45 -12.81 5.55 5.77
N THR A 46 -13.05 6.10 6.97
CA THR A 46 -12.30 7.22 7.52
C THR A 46 -11.62 6.80 8.81
N MET A 47 -10.38 7.22 8.99
CA MET A 47 -9.60 7.02 10.20
C MET A 47 -9.28 8.37 10.81
N ASP A 48 -9.45 8.49 12.12
CA ASP A 48 -9.04 9.68 12.86
C ASP A 48 -7.54 9.61 13.14
N GLY A 49 -6.86 10.74 12.94
CA GLY A 49 -5.46 10.94 13.26
C GLY A 49 -5.27 11.68 14.58
N ASP A 50 -4.04 11.65 15.08
CA ASP A 50 -3.63 12.35 16.29
C ASP A 50 -3.33 13.84 16.03
N VAL A 51 -3.32 14.65 17.08
CA VAL A 51 -2.90 16.06 17.02
C VAL A 51 -1.49 16.20 16.45
N HIS A 52 -0.60 15.25 16.73
CA HIS A 52 0.78 15.24 16.26
C HIS A 52 0.97 14.72 14.83
N ASP A 53 -0.06 14.13 14.22
CA ASP A 53 0.07 13.56 12.89
C ASP A 53 0.25 14.63 11.83
N SER A 54 1.29 14.44 11.02
CA SER A 54 1.54 15.22 9.81
C SER A 54 0.58 14.81 8.69
N LEU A 55 0.45 15.64 7.65
CA LEU A 55 -0.31 15.25 6.47
C LEU A 55 0.28 13.96 5.85
N GLN A 56 1.61 13.88 5.74
CA GLN A 56 2.29 12.70 5.20
C GLN A 56 2.01 11.44 6.02
N THR A 57 1.89 11.57 7.34
CA THR A 57 1.53 10.46 8.23
C THR A 57 0.11 9.97 7.92
N LEU A 58 -0.85 10.89 7.79
CA LEU A 58 -2.25 10.54 7.50
C LEU A 58 -2.41 9.91 6.11
N GLU A 59 -1.72 10.44 5.09
CA GLU A 59 -1.69 9.85 3.75
C GLU A 59 -1.15 8.42 3.80
N LEU A 60 -0.06 8.20 4.56
CA LEU A 60 0.52 6.87 4.71
C LEU A 60 -0.42 5.94 5.48
N THR A 61 -1.14 6.44 6.48
CA THR A 61 -2.17 5.69 7.20
C THR A 61 -3.27 5.20 6.28
N ALA A 62 -3.74 6.02 5.34
CA ALA A 62 -4.73 5.60 4.34
C ALA A 62 -4.22 4.42 3.50
N VAL A 63 -3.00 4.53 2.97
CA VAL A 63 -2.39 3.47 2.15
C VAL A 63 -2.12 2.21 2.96
N ALA A 64 -1.59 2.33 4.18
CA ALA A 64 -1.33 1.20 5.06
C ALA A 64 -2.61 0.45 5.43
N TRP A 65 -3.71 1.17 5.68
CA TRP A 65 -5.01 0.57 5.93
C TRP A 65 -5.52 -0.21 4.72
N ALA A 66 -5.44 0.37 3.52
CA ALA A 66 -5.87 -0.31 2.29
C ALA A 66 -5.08 -1.59 2.04
N LEU A 67 -3.75 -1.53 2.17
CA LEU A 67 -2.87 -2.71 2.05
C LEU A 67 -3.22 -3.78 3.10
N THR A 68 -3.48 -3.38 4.34
CA THR A 68 -3.84 -4.32 5.42
C THR A 68 -5.20 -4.97 5.17
N ARG A 69 -6.19 -4.18 4.74
CA ARG A 69 -7.57 -4.62 4.52
C ARG A 69 -7.69 -5.66 3.40
N TRP A 70 -6.86 -5.53 2.36
CA TRP A 70 -6.92 -6.34 1.14
C TRP A 70 -5.58 -7.02 0.83
N HIS A 71 -4.85 -7.47 1.85
CA HIS A 71 -3.52 -8.08 1.71
C HIS A 71 -3.49 -9.38 0.88
N ASP A 72 -4.61 -10.10 0.81
CA ASP A 72 -4.74 -11.40 0.13
C ASP A 72 -5.31 -11.31 -1.30
N GLN A 73 -5.51 -10.10 -1.86
CA GLN A 73 -6.09 -9.93 -3.19
C GLN A 73 -5.34 -8.87 -4.02
N ALA A 74 -5.54 -8.90 -5.34
CA ALA A 74 -5.01 -7.86 -6.22
C ALA A 74 -5.65 -6.51 -5.89
N LEU A 75 -4.80 -5.51 -5.65
CA LEU A 75 -5.20 -4.18 -5.19
C LEU A 75 -4.50 -3.10 -6.01
N ASN A 76 -5.27 -2.18 -6.56
CA ASN A 76 -4.79 -0.90 -7.08
C ASN A 76 -5.02 0.18 -6.04
N ILE A 77 -3.97 0.90 -5.65
CA ILE A 77 -4.07 2.06 -4.77
C ILE A 77 -3.79 3.31 -5.59
N VAL A 78 -4.74 4.24 -5.60
CA VAL A 78 -4.62 5.54 -6.24
C VAL A 78 -4.46 6.58 -5.15
N SER A 79 -3.29 7.23 -5.12
CA SER A 79 -2.95 8.30 -4.19
C SER A 79 -2.37 9.48 -4.98
N ASP A 80 -2.72 10.69 -4.59
CA ASP A 80 -2.13 11.93 -5.08
C ASP A 80 -0.86 12.34 -4.29
N SER A 81 -0.60 11.67 -3.16
CA SER A 81 0.59 11.87 -2.34
C SER A 81 1.83 11.21 -2.96
N LEU A 82 2.56 11.97 -3.80
CA LEU A 82 3.84 11.55 -4.37
C LEU A 82 4.85 11.07 -3.32
N TYR A 83 4.82 11.66 -2.13
CA TYR A 83 5.66 11.24 -1.00
C TYR A 83 5.35 9.80 -0.60
N VAL A 84 4.08 9.47 -0.37
CA VAL A 84 3.67 8.13 0.07
C VAL A 84 3.88 7.10 -1.03
N VAL A 85 3.51 7.42 -2.27
CA VAL A 85 3.76 6.54 -3.42
C VAL A 85 5.25 6.19 -3.51
N GLY A 86 6.14 7.19 -3.41
CA GLY A 86 7.58 6.97 -3.45
C GLY A 86 8.13 6.19 -2.26
N ILE A 87 7.54 6.31 -1.06
CA ILE A 87 7.91 5.51 0.11
C ILE A 87 7.50 4.05 -0.08
N VAL A 88 6.25 3.80 -0.49
CA VAL A 88 5.70 2.44 -0.63
C VAL A 88 6.44 1.65 -1.71
N GLN A 89 6.74 2.27 -2.85
CA GLN A 89 7.53 1.65 -3.91
C GLN A 89 8.93 1.24 -3.41
N ARG A 90 9.62 2.13 -2.69
CA ARG A 90 10.94 1.83 -2.14
C ARG A 90 10.91 0.73 -1.07
N ILE A 91 9.87 0.68 -0.24
CA ILE A 91 9.75 -0.39 0.77
C ILE A 91 9.62 -1.76 0.11
N GLU A 92 8.90 -1.87 -1.02
CA GLU A 92 8.85 -3.12 -1.77
C GLU A 92 10.20 -3.48 -2.39
N ASP A 93 10.89 -2.50 -2.98
CA ASP A 93 12.25 -2.69 -3.50
C ASP A 93 13.26 -3.08 -2.42
N VAL A 94 13.01 -2.70 -1.15
CA VAL A 94 13.87 -2.96 0.02
C VAL A 94 13.69 -4.38 0.58
N LEU A 95 13.03 -5.29 -0.14
CA LEU A 95 13.25 -6.73 0.05
C LEU A 95 14.75 -6.98 0.23
N ILE A 96 15.13 -7.30 1.48
CA ILE A 96 16.52 -7.31 1.95
C ILE A 96 17.33 -8.10 0.93
N LYS A 97 18.21 -7.41 0.19
CA LYS A 97 19.18 -8.11 -0.67
C LYS A 97 19.77 -9.22 0.20
N PRO A 98 19.71 -10.50 -0.22
CA PRO A 98 20.18 -11.58 0.62
C PRO A 98 21.59 -11.21 1.09
N PRO A 99 21.82 -11.18 2.41
CA PRO A 99 23.09 -10.74 2.94
C PRO A 99 24.20 -11.52 2.25
N ILE A 100 25.30 -10.83 1.90
CA ILE A 100 26.48 -11.46 1.31
C ILE A 100 26.92 -12.66 2.16
N ASN A 101 26.73 -12.56 3.48
CA ASN A 101 26.84 -13.68 4.39
C ASN A 101 25.58 -14.57 4.37
N GLN A 102 25.63 -15.60 3.53
CA GLN A 102 24.55 -16.60 3.38
C GLN A 102 24.16 -17.32 4.68
N ARG A 103 25.01 -17.35 5.72
CA ARG A 103 24.65 -17.96 7.02
C ARG A 103 23.54 -17.21 7.73
N LEU A 104 23.39 -15.91 7.48
CA LEU A 104 22.33 -15.09 8.08
C LEU A 104 20.95 -15.40 7.51
N CYS A 105 20.87 -16.06 6.35
CA CYS A 105 19.61 -16.53 5.76
C CYS A 105 19.13 -17.88 6.33
N GLN A 106 19.89 -18.47 7.26
CA GLN A 106 19.62 -19.80 7.85
C GLN A 106 19.16 -19.73 9.32
N LEU A 107 18.98 -18.52 9.85
CA LEU A 107 18.38 -18.24 11.15
C LEU A 107 16.85 -18.12 11.01
#